data_AF-A0AAU4ZN19-F1
#
_entry.id   AF-A0AAU4ZN19-F1
#
_cell.length_a   1.000
_cell.length_b   1.000
_cell.length_c   1.000
_cell.angle_alpha   90.00
_cell.angle_beta   90.00
_cell.angle_gamma   90.00
#
_symmetry.space_group_name_H-M   'P 1'
#
loop_
_entity.id
_entity.type
_entity.pdbx_description
1 polymer ?
#
loop_
_entity_poly.entity_id
_entity_poly.type
_entity_poly.pdbx_seq_one_letter_code
_entity_poly.pdbx_strand_id
1 'polypeptide(L)'
;MDTGRVALVGDSNTLLLADKYRIGFDSDADPVPHRRRSLPVHPNGMMSHAFVDGRALAKRIYYPVGGGFVVDEEDTGADRVVADTTRVRFPFGSAAEPLAHCGREDLAISDIMLADAQAWRPEAEVRAGLLHLWSIMQAVWSADRHREGALPGGLRAP
;
A
#
# COMPACT_ATOMS: atom_id res chain seq x y z
N MET A 1 1.32 23.50 0.23
CA MET A 1 0.71 22.15 0.15
C MET A 1 0.29 21.97 -1.29
N ASP A 2 0.61 20.86 -1.94
CA ASP A 2 0.15 20.60 -3.31
C ASP A 2 -1.36 20.36 -3.26
N THR A 3 -2.09 21.47 -3.41
CA THR A 3 -3.53 21.61 -3.22
C THR A 3 -4.31 21.27 -4.48
N GLY A 4 -3.65 20.89 -5.57
CA GLY A 4 -4.26 20.88 -6.90
C GLY A 4 -5.57 20.10 -6.98
N ARG A 5 -5.58 18.81 -6.66
CA ARG A 5 -6.79 17.97 -6.85
C ARG A 5 -7.79 18.03 -5.71
N VAL A 6 -7.32 18.01 -4.45
CA VAL A 6 -8.21 18.02 -3.29
C VAL A 6 -8.94 19.36 -3.17
N ALA A 7 -8.25 20.49 -3.40
CA ALA A 7 -8.91 21.79 -3.38
C ALA A 7 -9.92 21.92 -4.54
N LEU A 8 -9.60 21.43 -5.74
CA LEU A 8 -10.55 21.43 -6.86
C LEU A 8 -11.85 20.66 -6.54
N VAL A 9 -11.74 19.52 -5.84
CA VAL A 9 -12.94 18.77 -5.42
C VAL A 9 -13.75 19.59 -4.41
N GLY A 10 -13.10 20.19 -3.41
CA GLY A 10 -13.77 21.04 -2.41
C GLY A 10 -14.43 22.28 -3.01
N ASP A 11 -13.75 22.99 -3.92
CA ASP A 11 -14.27 24.21 -4.54
C ASP A 11 -15.45 23.92 -5.49
N SER A 12 -15.44 22.75 -6.15
CA SER A 12 -16.45 22.40 -7.16
C SER A 12 -17.57 21.49 -6.65
N ASN A 13 -17.47 20.98 -5.43
CA ASN A 13 -18.37 19.95 -4.87
C ASN A 13 -18.59 18.77 -5.84
N THR A 14 -17.56 18.43 -6.60
CA THR A 14 -17.62 17.42 -7.65
C THR A 14 -16.37 16.55 -7.63
N LEU A 15 -16.57 15.23 -7.69
CA LEU A 15 -15.49 14.26 -7.84
C LEU A 15 -15.54 13.64 -9.24
N LEU A 16 -14.38 13.51 -9.88
CA LEU A 16 -14.25 12.74 -11.12
C LEU A 16 -13.96 11.27 -10.77
N LEU A 17 -15.02 10.49 -10.58
CA LEU A 17 -14.94 9.08 -10.20
C LEU A 17 -14.32 8.25 -11.33
N ALA A 18 -13.30 7.46 -10.96
CA ALA A 18 -12.53 6.61 -11.88
C ALA A 18 -11.99 7.36 -13.11
N ASP A 19 -11.69 8.67 -12.94
CA ASP A 19 -11.29 9.59 -14.00
C ASP A 19 -12.29 9.69 -15.18
N LYS A 20 -13.56 9.30 -14.98
CA LYS A 20 -14.57 9.17 -16.04
C LYS A 20 -15.89 9.86 -15.74
N TYR A 21 -16.42 9.67 -14.54
CA TYR A 21 -17.78 10.11 -14.21
C TYR A 21 -17.74 11.26 -13.21
N ARG A 22 -18.27 12.42 -13.58
CA ARG A 22 -18.42 13.52 -12.62
C ARG A 22 -19.64 13.22 -11.73
N ILE A 23 -19.41 13.13 -10.43
CA ILE A 23 -20.45 12.93 -9.42
C ILE A 23 -20.43 14.09 -8.43
N GLY A 24 -21.58 14.40 -7.84
CA GLY A 24 -21.63 15.29 -6.68
C GLY A 24 -20.82 14.68 -5.54
N PHE A 25 -19.99 15.48 -4.88
CA PHE A 25 -19.19 15.06 -3.75
C PHE A 25 -18.94 16.26 -2.84
N ASP A 26 -19.47 16.20 -1.63
CA ASP A 26 -19.25 17.20 -0.59
C ASP A 26 -18.06 16.76 0.28
N SER A 27 -16.94 17.47 0.17
CA SER A 27 -15.71 17.11 0.87
C SER A 27 -15.80 17.21 2.40
N ASP A 28 -16.78 17.96 2.92
CA ASP A 28 -17.00 18.13 4.36
C ASP A 28 -18.02 17.12 4.90
N ALA A 29 -18.99 16.70 4.09
CA ALA A 29 -20.07 15.82 4.52
C ALA A 29 -19.86 14.34 4.16
N ASP A 30 -19.30 14.03 2.99
CA ASP A 30 -19.23 12.66 2.50
C ASP A 30 -18.13 11.82 3.20
N PRO A 31 -16.93 12.36 3.48
CA PRO A 31 -15.96 11.67 4.33
C PRO A 31 -16.33 11.82 5.82
N VAL A 32 -16.77 10.73 6.45
CA VAL A 32 -17.17 10.75 7.88
C VAL A 32 -16.07 10.16 8.77
N PRO A 33 -15.32 10.99 9.54
CA PRO A 33 -14.26 10.50 10.43
C PRO A 33 -14.81 9.94 11.73
N HIS A 34 -14.83 8.62 11.86
CA HIS A 34 -15.26 7.95 13.09
C HIS A 34 -14.13 7.86 14.14
N ARG A 35 -13.85 8.96 14.84
CA ARG A 35 -12.72 9.06 15.81
C ARG A 35 -12.80 8.17 17.05
N ARG A 36 -13.98 7.62 17.36
CA ARG A 36 -14.25 6.82 18.58
C ARG A 36 -14.86 5.46 18.28
N ARG A 37 -14.82 5.03 17.02
CA ARG A 37 -15.32 3.73 16.59
C ARG A 37 -14.27 3.06 15.74
N SER A 38 -14.11 1.77 15.93
CA SER A 38 -13.28 0.92 15.08
C SER A 38 -14.16 -0.14 14.46
N LEU A 39 -13.81 -0.55 13.25
CA LEU A 39 -14.41 -1.74 12.64
C LEU A 39 -13.82 -3.00 13.29
N PRO A 40 -14.54 -4.15 13.23
CA PRO A 40 -14.20 -5.32 14.06
C PRO A 40 -12.83 -5.95 13.78
N VAL A 41 -12.35 -5.91 12.53
CA VAL A 41 -11.18 -6.70 12.09
C VAL A 41 -9.86 -5.95 12.29
N HIS A 42 -9.80 -4.66 11.95
CA HIS A 42 -8.56 -3.88 12.03
C HIS A 42 -8.85 -2.39 12.29
N PRO A 43 -8.06 -1.68 13.13
CA PRO A 43 -8.32 -0.29 13.52
C PRO A 43 -8.28 0.70 12.36
N ASN A 44 -7.57 0.39 11.28
CA ASN A 44 -7.48 1.27 10.09
C ASN A 44 -8.64 1.07 9.09
N GLY A 45 -9.68 0.31 9.47
CA GLY A 45 -10.77 -0.02 8.55
C GLY A 45 -11.49 1.22 7.98
N MET A 46 -11.83 1.14 6.70
CA MET A 46 -12.59 2.16 5.97
C MET A 46 -13.81 1.51 5.32
N MET A 47 -14.93 2.24 5.31
CA MET A 47 -16.17 1.81 4.67
C MET A 47 -16.48 2.73 3.50
N SER A 48 -16.80 2.15 2.35
CA SER A 48 -17.22 2.89 1.16
C SER A 48 -18.65 2.53 0.79
N HIS A 49 -19.48 3.55 0.56
CA HIS A 49 -20.86 3.42 0.12
C HIS A 49 -21.03 4.07 -1.24
N ALA A 50 -21.77 3.40 -2.14
CA ALA A 50 -22.19 3.96 -3.41
C ALA A 50 -23.72 4.11 -3.41
N PHE A 51 -24.21 5.24 -3.94
CA PHE A 51 -25.64 5.54 -4.02
C PHE A 51 -26.04 5.90 -5.45
N VAL A 52 -27.29 5.61 -5.80
CA VAL A 52 -27.96 6.10 -7.01
C VAL A 52 -29.32 6.64 -6.56
N ASP A 53 -29.59 7.91 -6.86
CA ASP A 53 -30.83 8.59 -6.48
C ASP A 53 -31.19 8.43 -4.99
N GLY A 54 -30.18 8.54 -4.12
CA GLY A 54 -30.32 8.40 -2.66
C GLY A 54 -30.48 6.97 -2.16
N ARG A 55 -30.57 5.97 -3.04
CA ARG A 55 -30.62 4.55 -2.68
C ARG A 55 -29.22 3.95 -2.67
N ALA A 56 -28.88 3.23 -1.60
CA ALA A 56 -27.63 2.49 -1.52
C ALA A 56 -27.58 1.39 -2.60
N LEU A 57 -26.53 1.44 -3.43
CA LEU A 57 -26.24 0.46 -4.48
C LEU A 57 -25.25 -0.59 -3.98
N ALA A 58 -24.19 -0.15 -3.30
CA ALA A 58 -23.14 -1.04 -2.81
C ALA A 58 -22.53 -0.52 -1.51
N LYS A 59 -22.03 -1.45 -0.71
CA LYS A 59 -21.26 -1.21 0.50
C LYS A 59 -20.09 -2.18 0.52
N ARG A 60 -18.89 -1.64 0.78
CA ARG A 60 -17.66 -2.42 0.94
C ARG A 60 -16.87 -1.89 2.13
N ILE A 61 -16.18 -2.79 2.82
CA ILE A 61 -15.30 -2.46 3.92
C ILE A 61 -13.90 -2.95 3.57
N TYR A 62 -12.91 -2.09 3.77
CA TYR A 62 -11.52 -2.36 3.45
C TYR A 62 -10.65 -2.14 4.69
N TYR A 63 -9.68 -3.02 4.89
CA TYR A 63 -8.75 -2.99 6.00
C TYR A 63 -7.31 -2.84 5.49
N PRO A 64 -6.71 -1.65 5.57
CA PRO A 64 -5.28 -1.45 5.36
C PRO A 64 -4.51 -2.11 6.52
N VAL A 65 -3.74 -3.15 6.23
CA VAL A 65 -3.06 -4.00 7.24
C VAL A 65 -1.56 -3.69 7.40
N GLY A 66 -1.03 -2.74 6.62
CA GLY A 66 0.37 -2.30 6.70
C GLY A 66 1.14 -2.58 5.40
N GLY A 67 2.24 -1.87 5.19
CA GLY A 67 3.08 -2.02 3.99
C GLY A 67 2.41 -1.64 2.66
N GLY A 68 1.23 -1.02 2.70
CA GLY A 68 0.42 -0.70 1.52
C GLY A 68 -0.61 -1.77 1.13
N PHE A 69 -0.69 -2.88 1.86
CA PHE A 69 -1.67 -3.94 1.60
C PHE A 69 -3.05 -3.59 2.18
N VAL A 70 -4.11 -3.94 1.43
CA VAL A 70 -5.52 -3.72 1.79
C VAL A 70 -6.29 -5.03 1.59
N VAL A 71 -7.15 -5.38 2.55
CA VAL A 71 -7.99 -6.58 2.53
C VAL A 71 -9.46 -6.18 2.56
N ASP A 72 -10.31 -6.80 1.73
CA ASP A 72 -11.76 -6.62 1.78
C ASP A 72 -12.36 -7.41 2.95
N GLU A 73 -13.39 -6.88 3.62
CA GLU A 73 -14.13 -7.58 4.66
C GLU A 73 -14.75 -8.90 4.18
N GLU A 74 -15.20 -8.98 2.94
CA GLU A 74 -15.75 -10.24 2.40
C GLU A 74 -14.67 -11.33 2.25
N ASP A 75 -13.39 -10.94 2.17
CA ASP A 75 -12.23 -11.83 2.19
C ASP A 75 -11.75 -12.14 3.62
N THR A 76 -12.42 -11.65 4.68
CA THR A 76 -12.01 -11.83 6.09
C THR A 76 -12.38 -13.18 6.73
N GLY A 77 -12.41 -14.23 5.92
CA GLY A 77 -12.23 -15.60 6.43
C GLY A 77 -10.82 -15.80 7.00
N ALA A 78 -10.57 -16.94 7.67
CA ALA A 78 -9.29 -17.22 8.34
C ALA A 78 -8.03 -17.19 7.43
N ASP A 79 -8.18 -17.02 6.12
CA ASP A 79 -7.10 -16.87 5.13
C ASP A 79 -6.75 -15.39 4.90
N ARG A 80 -6.04 -14.84 5.89
CA ARG A 80 -5.49 -13.48 5.88
C ARG A 80 -4.45 -13.35 4.77
N VAL A 81 -4.81 -12.75 3.63
CA VAL A 81 -3.98 -12.73 2.41
C VAL A 81 -3.78 -14.17 1.93
N VAL A 82 -4.30 -14.53 0.75
CA VAL A 82 -4.05 -15.85 0.18
C VAL A 82 -2.55 -16.09 0.22
N ALA A 83 -2.12 -17.01 1.10
CA ALA A 83 -0.72 -17.25 1.32
C ALA A 83 -0.14 -17.68 -0.02
N ASP A 84 0.90 -16.99 -0.46
CA ASP A 84 1.59 -17.41 -1.66
C ASP A 84 2.21 -18.78 -1.41
N THR A 85 1.65 -19.79 -2.09
CA THR A 85 2.05 -21.19 -1.95
C THR A 85 3.11 -21.57 -2.99
N THR A 86 3.64 -20.58 -3.72
CA THR A 86 4.74 -20.76 -4.67
C THR A 86 5.92 -21.43 -3.96
N ARG A 87 6.32 -22.59 -4.48
CA ARG A 87 7.46 -23.33 -3.93
C ARG A 87 8.75 -22.63 -4.35
N VAL A 88 9.47 -22.11 -3.37
CA VAL A 88 10.82 -21.56 -3.54
C VAL A 88 11.90 -22.63 -3.32
N ARG A 89 13.13 -22.33 -3.71
CA ARG A 89 14.25 -23.29 -3.69
C ARG A 89 14.78 -23.51 -2.27
N PHE A 90 14.79 -22.46 -1.45
CA PHE A 90 15.38 -22.42 -0.12
C PHE A 90 14.37 -21.89 0.92
N PRO A 91 13.23 -22.57 1.14
CA PRO A 91 12.21 -22.09 2.08
C PRO A 91 12.77 -21.95 3.50
N PHE A 92 12.29 -20.94 4.24
CA PHE A 92 12.64 -20.70 5.63
C PHE A 92 11.49 -20.03 6.40
N GLY A 93 11.35 -20.35 7.68
CA GLY A 93 10.40 -19.75 8.63
C GLY A 93 11.09 -19.08 9.84
N SER A 94 12.42 -19.14 9.91
CA SER A 94 13.24 -18.57 10.98
C SER A 94 14.52 -17.94 10.44
N ALA A 95 15.17 -17.09 11.26
CA ALA A 95 16.42 -16.45 10.86
C ALA A 95 17.62 -17.42 10.77
N ALA A 96 17.54 -18.60 11.40
CA ALA A 96 18.63 -19.58 11.40
C ALA A 96 18.70 -20.39 10.10
N GLU A 97 17.56 -20.61 9.44
CA GLU A 97 17.46 -21.48 8.26
C GLU A 97 18.15 -20.91 7.01
N PRO A 98 18.03 -19.59 6.67
CA PRO A 98 18.81 -19.02 5.57
C PRO A 98 20.31 -19.19 5.76
N LEU A 99 20.82 -19.04 6.98
CA LEU A 99 22.24 -19.22 7.29
C LEU A 99 22.68 -20.68 7.12
N ALA A 100 21.81 -21.63 7.49
CA ALA A 100 22.05 -23.06 7.24
C ALA A 100 22.06 -23.39 5.74
N HIS A 101 21.20 -22.76 4.94
CA HIS A 101 21.23 -22.89 3.47
C HIS A 101 22.52 -22.33 2.89
N CYS A 102 22.95 -21.14 3.32
CA CYS A 102 24.24 -20.55 2.91
C CYS A 102 25.41 -21.51 3.19
N GLY A 103 25.48 -22.08 4.40
CA GLY A 103 26.55 -22.99 4.79
C GLY A 103 26.53 -24.33 4.06
N ARG A 104 25.34 -24.82 3.65
CA ARG A 104 25.21 -26.07 2.89
C ARG A 104 25.55 -25.91 1.42
N GLU A 105 25.15 -24.80 0.81
CA GLU A 105 25.25 -24.59 -0.64
C GLU A 105 26.52 -23.80 -1.03
N ASP A 106 27.30 -23.33 -0.05
CA ASP A 106 28.45 -22.44 -0.24
C ASP A 106 28.07 -21.17 -1.03
N LEU A 107 26.95 -20.56 -0.63
CA LEU A 107 26.37 -19.38 -1.28
C LEU A 107 26.23 -18.22 -0.29
N ALA A 108 26.32 -16.98 -0.79
CA ALA A 108 25.97 -15.82 0.00
C ALA A 108 24.45 -15.75 0.21
N ILE A 109 24.01 -15.07 1.26
CA ILE A 109 22.57 -14.90 1.54
C ILE A 109 21.84 -14.21 0.37
N SER A 110 22.50 -13.30 -0.34
CA SER A 110 21.96 -12.65 -1.54
C SER A 110 21.69 -13.63 -2.67
N ASP A 111 22.52 -14.67 -2.80
CA ASP A 111 22.35 -15.69 -3.83
C ASP A 111 21.18 -16.61 -3.48
N ILE A 112 21.02 -16.95 -2.19
CA ILE A 112 19.84 -17.66 -1.67
C ILE A 112 18.57 -16.87 -1.96
N MET A 113 18.54 -15.57 -1.61
CA MET A 113 17.36 -14.72 -1.84
C MET A 113 17.06 -14.53 -3.34
N LEU A 114 18.10 -14.41 -4.19
CA LEU A 114 17.92 -14.30 -5.63
C LEU A 114 17.39 -15.61 -6.23
N ALA A 115 17.85 -16.75 -5.76
CA ALA A 115 17.35 -18.05 -6.20
C ALA A 115 15.87 -18.25 -5.84
N ASP A 116 15.45 -17.80 -4.65
CA ASP A 116 14.05 -17.86 -4.25
C ASP A 116 13.17 -16.86 -5.02
N ALA A 117 13.65 -15.62 -5.23
CA ALA A 117 12.94 -14.62 -6.02
C ALA A 117 12.66 -15.09 -7.46
N GLN A 118 13.51 -15.97 -7.99
CA GLN A 118 13.36 -16.56 -9.31
C GLN A 118 12.16 -17.51 -9.46
N ALA A 119 11.52 -17.91 -8.36
CA ALA A 119 10.26 -18.65 -8.41
C ALA A 119 9.10 -17.83 -9.02
N TRP A 120 9.18 -16.50 -8.95
CA TRP A 120 8.13 -15.60 -9.45
C TRP A 120 8.51 -14.88 -10.74
N ARG A 121 9.80 -14.56 -10.91
CA ARG A 121 10.26 -13.71 -12.01
C ARG A 121 11.72 -14.03 -12.37
N PRO A 122 12.11 -13.99 -13.66
CA PRO A 122 13.50 -14.22 -14.06
C PRO A 122 14.49 -13.29 -13.35
N GLU A 123 15.74 -13.73 -13.18
CA GLU A 123 16.80 -12.93 -12.53
C GLU A 123 16.94 -11.52 -13.12
N ALA A 124 16.85 -11.41 -14.46
CA ALA A 124 16.94 -10.12 -15.14
C ALA A 124 15.86 -9.13 -14.65
N GLU A 125 14.64 -9.60 -14.43
CA GLU A 125 13.54 -8.78 -13.90
C GLU A 125 13.72 -8.45 -12.42
N VAL A 126 14.21 -9.40 -11.61
CA VAL A 126 14.56 -9.15 -10.20
C VAL A 126 15.58 -8.01 -10.11
N ARG A 127 16.68 -8.10 -10.87
CA ARG A 127 17.74 -7.09 -10.88
C ARG A 127 17.25 -5.75 -11.40
N ALA A 128 16.48 -5.75 -12.49
CA ALA A 128 15.91 -4.52 -13.05
C ALA A 128 14.99 -3.82 -12.03
N GLY A 129 14.14 -4.58 -11.33
CA GLY A 129 13.26 -4.06 -10.28
C GLY A 129 14.04 -3.45 -9.11
N LEU A 130 15.09 -4.11 -8.63
CA LEU A 130 15.94 -3.59 -7.55
C LEU A 130 16.65 -2.30 -7.96
N LEU A 131 17.21 -2.24 -9.17
CA LEU A 131 17.85 -1.03 -9.71
C LEU A 131 16.84 0.11 -9.91
N HIS A 132 15.61 -0.22 -10.32
CA HIS A 132 14.54 0.76 -10.43
C HIS A 132 14.16 1.36 -9.06
N LEU A 133 13.97 0.53 -8.04
CA LEU A 133 13.71 1.01 -6.67
C LEU A 133 14.86 1.88 -6.16
N TRP A 134 16.11 1.47 -6.40
CA TRP A 134 17.28 2.27 -6.08
C TRP A 134 17.28 3.64 -6.80
N SER A 135 16.89 3.68 -8.07
CA SER A 135 16.78 4.94 -8.81
C SER A 135 15.73 5.88 -8.20
N ILE A 136 14.60 5.34 -7.73
CA ILE A 136 13.56 6.12 -7.03
C ILE A 136 14.10 6.67 -5.72
N MET A 137 14.77 5.84 -4.90
CA MET A 137 15.38 6.29 -3.64
C MET A 137 16.36 7.45 -3.86
N GLN A 138 17.19 7.36 -4.89
CA GLN A 138 18.12 8.44 -5.27
C GLN A 138 17.40 9.70 -5.77
N ALA A 139 16.32 9.54 -6.55
CA ALA A 139 15.52 10.65 -7.04
C ALA A 139 14.84 11.40 -5.89
N VAL A 140 14.24 10.67 -4.94
CA VAL A 140 13.63 11.24 -3.73
C VAL A 140 14.68 11.98 -2.90
N TRP A 141 15.83 11.35 -2.62
CA TRP A 141 16.92 12.00 -1.92
C TRP A 141 17.38 13.28 -2.62
N SER A 142 17.54 13.22 -3.95
CA SER A 142 17.99 14.37 -4.74
C SER A 142 16.98 15.52 -4.76
N ALA A 143 15.68 15.21 -4.72
CA ALA A 143 14.60 16.19 -4.68
C ALA A 143 14.45 16.81 -3.28
N ASP A 144 14.53 16.00 -2.24
CA ASP A 144 14.29 16.45 -0.86
C ASP A 144 15.53 17.11 -0.22
N ARG A 145 16.76 16.82 -0.67
CA ARG A 145 17.98 17.39 -0.07
C ARG A 145 18.08 18.93 -0.09
N HIS A 146 17.32 19.57 -0.98
CA HIS A 146 17.24 21.04 -1.10
C HIS A 146 15.88 21.60 -0.68
N ARG A 147 15.00 20.74 -0.18
CA ARG A 147 13.64 21.13 0.19
C ARG A 147 13.67 21.69 1.60
N GLU A 148 13.52 23.00 1.69
CA GLU A 148 13.43 23.72 2.96
C GLU A 148 11.97 23.94 3.36
N GLY A 149 11.75 24.15 4.67
CA GLY A 149 10.47 24.55 5.23
C GLY A 149 9.85 23.49 6.12
N ALA A 150 8.96 23.93 7.01
CA ALA A 150 8.39 23.06 8.02
C ALA A 150 7.47 21.99 7.43
N LEU A 151 7.53 20.78 7.99
CA LEU A 151 6.60 19.71 7.68
C LEU A 151 5.15 20.10 8.00
N PRO A 152 4.18 19.70 7.16
CA PRO A 152 2.77 19.87 7.46
C PRO A 152 2.36 19.04 8.68
N GLY A 153 1.24 19.39 9.33
CA GLY A 153 0.70 18.64 10.48
C GLY A 153 0.80 19.37 11.83
N GLY A 154 1.09 20.67 11.83
CA GLY A 154 0.93 21.54 13.01
C GLY A 154 2.07 21.51 14.03
N LEU A 155 2.98 20.54 13.93
CA LEU A 155 4.13 20.40 14.84
C LEU A 155 5.32 21.30 14.47
N ARG A 156 5.27 22.00 13.31
CA ARG A 156 6.33 22.88 12.79
C ARG A 156 7.72 22.25 12.83
N ALA A 157 7.80 20.95 12.57
CA ALA A 157 9.08 20.26 12.49
C ALA A 157 9.87 20.83 11.30
N PRO A 158 11.12 21.30 11.50
CA PRO A 158 11.96 21.85 10.44
C PRO A 158 12.44 20.78 9.47
#